data_AF-A0AAD9LY11-F1
#
_entry.id   AF-A0AAD9LY11-F1
#
_cell.length_a   1.000
_cell.length_b   1.000
_cell.length_c   1.000
_cell.angle_alpha   90.00
_cell.angle_beta   90.00
_cell.angle_gamma   90.00
#
_symmetry.space_group_name_H-M   'P 1'
#
loop_
_entity.id
_entity.type
_entity.pdbx_description
1 polymer ?
#
loop_
_entity_poly.entity_id
_entity_poly.type
_entity_poly.pdbx_seq_one_letter_code
_entity_poly.pdbx_strand_id
1 'polypeptide(L)'
;MANATFFSRLKSPLLLVLLIQVSLLTASPTSPALHSPDDVSLLKRAGQFPDFPSDYEGRVKRGEYLRSLMPLDNAQAAQANGGVSVASPFQDPNDAARWGWTLETSWYPFKDEMDPLYTRFLRQAFQDTEFPVDVEQSGVYYYLHDKEFTQSNGREGEPTKASYSSVVNPSAGAFIFEENMSPKYVVQEYRRGNVPDLNTLSDLAFLQWLEGCRHKNADPKDLKVIFRARITYEPAFRTVIDALKEGGYKHVPGFTVKNA
;
A
#
# COMPACT_ATOMS: atom_id res chain seq x y z
N MET A 1 -64.58 -31.85 -17.20
CA MET A 1 -65.24 -31.15 -18.32
C MET A 1 -66.03 -29.99 -17.75
N ALA A 2 -65.72 -28.78 -18.22
CA ALA A 2 -66.53 -27.55 -18.20
C ALA A 2 -66.98 -26.98 -16.84
N ASN A 3 -67.09 -25.67 -16.63
CA ASN A 3 -66.35 -24.50 -17.08
C ASN A 3 -66.88 -23.36 -16.21
N ALA A 4 -66.02 -22.37 -15.96
CA ALA A 4 -66.31 -21.16 -15.22
C ALA A 4 -67.46 -20.31 -15.81
N THR A 5 -68.06 -19.45 -14.99
CA THR A 5 -68.26 -18.02 -15.32
C THR A 5 -68.76 -17.23 -14.11
N PHE A 6 -67.92 -16.33 -13.60
CA PHE A 6 -68.32 -15.17 -12.81
C PHE A 6 -67.93 -13.92 -13.62
N PHE A 7 -68.91 -13.10 -13.97
CA PHE A 7 -68.72 -11.78 -14.59
C PHE A 7 -69.16 -10.71 -13.59
N SER A 8 -68.27 -9.74 -13.31
CA SER A 8 -68.55 -8.38 -12.83
C SER A 8 -67.19 -7.74 -12.50
N ARG A 9 -66.48 -7.06 -13.41
CA ARG A 9 -66.65 -5.67 -13.90
C ARG A 9 -66.88 -4.60 -12.83
N LEU A 10 -65.78 -4.00 -12.37
CA LEU A 10 -65.59 -2.59 -11.96
C LEU A 10 -64.07 -2.34 -12.13
N LYS A 11 -63.53 -1.76 -13.23
CA LYS A 11 -63.53 -0.36 -13.68
C LYS A 11 -63.20 0.68 -12.60
N SER A 12 -61.90 0.82 -12.27
CA SER A 12 -61.22 2.11 -12.08
C SER A 12 -59.71 1.90 -11.88
N PRO A 13 -58.81 2.23 -12.83
CA PRO A 13 -57.36 2.18 -12.63
C PRO A 13 -56.85 3.55 -12.17
N LEU A 14 -57.57 4.23 -11.28
CA LEU A 14 -57.24 5.58 -10.80
C LEU A 14 -56.74 5.62 -9.35
N LEU A 15 -56.55 4.45 -8.72
CA LEU A 15 -56.02 4.34 -7.36
C LEU A 15 -54.62 3.70 -7.26
N LEU A 16 -53.98 3.36 -8.39
CA LEU A 16 -52.64 2.74 -8.40
C LEU A 16 -51.54 3.61 -9.04
N VAL A 17 -51.84 4.89 -9.33
CA VAL A 17 -50.86 5.87 -9.88
C VAL A 17 -50.47 6.93 -8.84
N LEU A 18 -51.11 6.95 -7.66
CA LEU A 18 -50.81 7.90 -6.58
C LEU A 18 -49.86 7.36 -5.49
N LEU A 19 -49.34 6.14 -5.65
CA LEU A 19 -48.33 5.54 -4.74
C LEU A 19 -46.93 5.42 -5.36
N ILE A 20 -46.71 5.96 -6.57
CA ILE A 20 -45.41 5.97 -7.27
C ILE A 20 -45.00 7.41 -7.66
N GLN A 21 -45.38 8.40 -6.84
CA GLN A 21 -44.89 9.79 -6.94
C GLN A 21 -44.44 10.36 -5.60
N VAL A 22 -43.69 9.57 -4.82
CA VAL A 22 -42.76 10.10 -3.81
C VAL A 22 -41.40 9.44 -4.05
N SER A 23 -40.84 9.75 -5.22
CA SER A 23 -39.39 9.68 -5.41
C SER A 23 -38.90 11.11 -5.41
N LEU A 24 -37.84 11.34 -4.63
CA LEU A 24 -36.94 12.51 -4.70
C LEU A 24 -37.44 13.75 -3.95
N LEU A 25 -37.08 13.82 -2.66
CA LEU A 25 -36.31 14.94 -2.08
C LEU A 25 -36.13 14.70 -0.57
N THR A 26 -34.85 14.77 -0.13
CA THR A 26 -34.39 14.95 1.27
C THR A 26 -34.59 13.75 2.21
N ALA A 27 -33.60 13.14 2.85
CA ALA A 27 -32.17 13.40 2.99
C ALA A 27 -31.47 12.04 3.15
N SER A 28 -30.29 11.87 2.56
CA SER A 28 -29.38 10.77 2.90
C SER A 28 -29.16 10.74 4.42
N PRO A 29 -28.96 9.56 5.04
CA PRO A 29 -28.53 9.51 6.43
C PRO A 29 -27.22 10.29 6.53
N THR A 30 -27.29 11.48 7.13
CA THR A 30 -26.11 12.24 7.51
C THR A 30 -25.28 11.33 8.39
N SER A 31 -24.12 10.91 7.90
CA SER A 31 -23.10 10.27 8.74
C SER A 31 -22.97 11.11 10.01
N PRO A 32 -22.87 10.50 11.21
CA PRO A 32 -22.61 11.26 12.41
C PRO A 32 -21.39 12.13 12.13
N ALA A 33 -21.55 13.44 12.29
CA ALA A 33 -20.49 14.41 12.10
C ALA A 33 -19.31 13.93 12.94
N LEU A 34 -18.29 13.37 12.27
CA LEU A 34 -17.04 13.01 12.90
C LEU A 34 -16.45 14.31 13.40
N HIS A 35 -16.22 14.34 14.72
CA HIS A 35 -15.59 15.45 15.41
C HIS A 35 -14.50 16.07 14.56
N SER A 36 -14.64 17.36 14.27
CA SER A 36 -13.55 18.19 13.75
C SER A 36 -12.40 18.05 14.74
N PRO A 37 -11.24 17.50 14.37
CA PRO A 37 -10.07 17.61 15.20
C PRO A 37 -9.57 19.04 15.00
N ASP A 38 -9.88 19.89 15.98
CA ASP A 38 -9.10 21.08 16.27
C ASP A 38 -7.60 20.74 16.14
N ASP A 39 -6.90 21.52 15.31
CA ASP A 39 -5.56 22.08 15.55
C ASP A 39 -4.49 21.24 16.28
N VAL A 40 -4.45 19.92 16.06
CA VAL A 40 -3.22 19.14 16.29
C VAL A 40 -2.37 19.24 15.03
N SER A 41 -1.61 20.35 14.99
CA SER A 41 -0.32 20.55 14.34
C SER A 41 0.16 19.44 13.39
N LEU A 42 0.40 19.84 12.15
CA LEU A 42 0.90 19.11 10.99
C LEU A 42 2.19 18.29 11.24
N LEU A 43 2.07 17.14 11.92
CA LEU A 43 3.13 16.13 12.09
C LEU A 43 2.56 14.72 11.90
N LYS A 44 2.00 14.42 10.72
CA LYS A 44 1.55 13.06 10.37
C LYS A 44 2.47 12.42 9.34
N ARG A 45 3.67 12.07 9.78
CA ARG A 45 4.54 11.08 9.13
C ARG A 45 4.83 10.00 10.18
N ALA A 46 5.27 8.82 9.78
CA ALA A 46 6.13 8.05 10.68
C ALA A 46 7.22 9.02 11.19
N GLY A 47 7.41 9.08 12.51
CA GLY A 47 8.13 10.15 13.18
C GLY A 47 9.45 10.52 12.56
N GLN A 48 9.87 11.77 12.74
CA GLN A 48 11.21 12.18 12.36
C GLN A 48 12.21 11.26 13.08
N PHE A 49 12.94 10.48 12.29
CA PHE A 49 14.07 9.68 12.77
C PHE A 49 15.26 10.62 12.99
N PRO A 50 16.27 10.21 13.79
CA PRO A 50 17.54 10.92 13.85
C PRO A 50 18.12 11.14 12.44
N ASP A 51 18.84 12.23 12.26
CA ASP A 51 19.54 12.46 11.00
C ASP A 51 20.75 11.54 10.93
N PHE A 52 20.83 10.79 9.83
CA PHE A 52 21.97 9.94 9.51
C PHE A 52 22.66 10.47 8.25
N PRO A 53 24.00 10.44 8.18
CA PRO A 53 24.71 10.74 6.95
C PRO A 53 24.17 9.92 5.77
N SER A 54 24.25 10.50 4.57
CA SER A 54 23.79 9.84 3.34
C SER A 54 24.81 8.87 2.75
N ASP A 55 26.01 8.79 3.34
CA ASP A 55 27.06 7.85 2.98
C ASP A 55 26.76 6.41 3.47
N TYR A 56 27.61 5.46 3.06
CA TYR A 56 27.45 4.04 3.37
C TYR A 56 27.34 3.78 4.88
N GLU A 57 28.28 4.31 5.67
CA GLU A 57 28.29 4.17 7.13
C GLU A 57 27.04 4.75 7.80
N GLY A 58 26.57 5.91 7.33
CA GLY A 58 25.32 6.50 7.76
C GLY A 58 24.11 5.63 7.45
N ARG A 59 24.10 4.94 6.29
CA ARG A 59 23.05 3.95 5.96
C ARG A 59 23.11 2.71 6.86
N VAL A 60 24.31 2.20 7.15
CA VAL A 60 24.50 1.08 8.10
C VAL A 60 23.94 1.45 9.47
N LYS A 61 24.38 2.59 10.05
CA LYS A 61 23.89 3.09 11.34
C LYS A 61 22.38 3.31 11.36
N ARG A 62 21.82 3.83 10.27
CA ARG A 62 20.37 3.98 10.14
C ARG A 62 19.67 2.61 10.16
N GLY A 63 20.20 1.63 9.45
CA GLY A 63 19.67 0.26 9.44
C GLY A 63 19.71 -0.40 10.81
N GLU A 64 20.84 -0.29 11.51
CA GLU A 64 20.99 -0.78 12.89
C GLU A 64 20.01 -0.12 13.85
N TYR A 65 19.83 1.20 13.71
CA TYR A 65 18.85 1.96 14.49
C TYR A 65 17.42 1.47 14.22
N LEU A 66 17.02 1.34 12.95
CA LEU A 66 15.68 0.84 12.62
C LEU A 66 15.46 -0.60 13.13
N ARG A 67 16.49 -1.45 13.04
CA ARG A 67 16.44 -2.83 13.54
C ARG A 67 16.28 -2.89 15.06
N SER A 68 16.88 -1.96 15.81
CA SER A 68 16.73 -1.92 17.27
C SER A 68 15.32 -1.52 17.72
N LEU A 69 14.55 -0.84 16.84
CA LEU A 69 13.16 -0.45 17.10
C LEU A 69 12.15 -1.57 16.79
N MET A 70 12.45 -2.48 15.86
CA MET A 70 11.53 -3.55 15.44
C MET A 70 10.97 -4.45 16.57
N PRO A 71 11.75 -4.85 17.60
CA PRO A 71 11.21 -5.70 18.67
C PRO A 71 10.38 -4.94 19.71
N LEU A 72 10.33 -3.61 19.65
CA LEU A 72 9.67 -2.76 20.63
C LEU A 72 8.19 -2.57 20.29
N ASP A 73 7.35 -2.38 21.31
CA ASP A 73 6.00 -1.86 21.08
C ASP A 73 6.02 -0.38 20.66
N ASN A 74 4.87 0.16 20.24
CA ASN A 74 4.80 1.54 19.75
C ASN A 74 5.23 2.59 20.78
N ALA A 75 4.95 2.38 22.08
CA ALA A 75 5.30 3.34 23.13
C ALA A 75 6.80 3.29 23.43
N GLN A 76 7.36 2.09 23.53
CA GLN A 76 8.79 1.85 23.70
C GLN A 76 9.59 2.37 22.50
N ALA A 77 9.13 2.11 21.28
CA ALA A 77 9.77 2.59 20.06
C ALA A 77 9.73 4.12 19.97
N ALA A 78 8.62 4.75 20.37
CA ALA A 78 8.54 6.21 20.46
C ALA A 78 9.53 6.76 21.51
N GLN A 79 9.61 6.15 22.68
CA GLN A 79 10.57 6.54 23.72
C GLN A 79 12.03 6.42 23.22
N ALA A 80 12.37 5.33 22.53
CA ALA A 80 13.68 5.14 21.91
C ALA A 80 13.94 6.09 20.72
N ASN A 81 12.89 6.68 20.14
CA ASN A 81 12.93 7.69 19.08
C ASN A 81 12.69 9.10 19.62
N GLY A 82 13.19 9.41 20.83
CA GLY A 82 13.14 10.76 21.39
C GLY A 82 11.73 11.26 21.73
N GLY A 83 10.80 10.33 21.99
CA GLY A 83 9.39 10.62 22.27
C GLY A 83 8.51 10.76 21.03
N VAL A 84 9.07 10.67 19.82
CA VAL A 84 8.32 10.80 18.57
C VAL A 84 7.88 9.42 18.07
N SER A 85 6.59 9.24 17.84
CA SER A 85 6.02 7.99 17.32
C SER A 85 6.66 7.58 15.99
N VAL A 86 7.16 6.34 15.90
CA VAL A 86 7.65 5.76 14.64
C VAL A 86 6.56 5.04 13.85
N ALA A 87 5.40 4.80 14.47
CA ALA A 87 4.27 4.16 13.82
C ALA A 87 3.68 5.09 12.75
N SER A 88 3.27 4.50 11.62
CA SER A 88 2.56 5.23 10.58
C SER A 88 1.26 5.83 11.14
N PRO A 89 0.88 7.07 10.79
CA PRO A 89 -0.44 7.59 11.12
C PRO A 89 -1.56 6.92 10.31
N PHE A 90 -1.21 6.15 9.27
CA PHE A 90 -2.14 5.40 8.43
C PHE A 90 -2.15 3.95 8.89
N GLN A 91 -3.19 3.58 9.62
CA GLN A 91 -3.34 2.24 10.21
C GLN A 91 -4.52 1.48 9.60
N ASP A 92 -5.45 2.18 8.97
CA ASP A 92 -6.60 1.57 8.31
C ASP A 92 -6.29 1.42 6.80
N PRO A 93 -6.41 0.20 6.22
CA PRO A 93 -6.31 0.02 4.77
C PRO A 93 -7.23 0.93 3.96
N ASN A 94 -8.37 1.36 4.52
CA ASN A 94 -9.28 2.30 3.86
C ASN A 94 -8.76 3.74 3.81
N ASP A 95 -7.70 4.09 4.56
CA ASP A 95 -7.05 5.40 4.49
C ASP A 95 -6.51 5.69 3.08
N ALA A 96 -6.11 4.64 2.35
CA ALA A 96 -5.60 4.76 0.99
C ALA A 96 -6.61 5.45 0.05
N ALA A 97 -7.87 5.03 0.08
CA ALA A 97 -8.92 5.57 -0.77
C ALA A 97 -9.16 7.07 -0.51
N ARG A 98 -9.11 7.50 0.75
CA ARG A 98 -9.24 8.92 1.13
C ARG A 98 -8.17 9.79 0.47
N TRP A 99 -6.99 9.24 0.25
CA TRP A 99 -5.84 9.92 -0.33
C TRP A 99 -5.65 9.62 -1.82
N GLY A 100 -6.73 9.26 -2.53
CA GLY A 100 -6.74 9.16 -3.98
C GLY A 100 -6.19 7.84 -4.56
N TRP A 101 -5.93 6.84 -3.70
CA TRP A 101 -5.39 5.55 -4.11
C TRP A 101 -6.49 4.52 -4.36
N THR A 102 -6.47 3.89 -5.54
CA THR A 102 -7.22 2.68 -5.84
C THR A 102 -6.34 1.46 -5.59
N LEU A 103 -6.88 0.43 -4.92
CA LEU A 103 -6.22 -0.86 -4.73
C LEU A 103 -6.77 -1.89 -5.71
N GLU A 104 -5.88 -2.50 -6.49
CA GLU A 104 -6.16 -3.70 -7.26
C GLU A 104 -5.39 -4.89 -6.68
N THR A 105 -6.01 -6.06 -6.66
CA THR A 105 -5.38 -7.28 -6.13
C THR A 105 -5.63 -8.49 -7.03
N SER A 106 -4.66 -9.41 -7.04
CA SER A 106 -4.79 -10.71 -7.68
C SER A 106 -4.00 -11.75 -6.90
N TRP A 107 -4.66 -12.82 -6.46
CA TRP A 107 -3.99 -13.98 -5.88
C TRP A 107 -3.62 -14.99 -6.97
N TYR A 108 -2.64 -15.84 -6.71
CA TYR A 108 -2.25 -16.89 -7.64
C TYR A 108 -3.43 -17.84 -7.94
N PRO A 109 -3.63 -18.29 -9.19
CA PRO A 109 -2.95 -17.82 -10.40
C PRO A 109 -3.33 -16.38 -10.73
N PHE A 110 -2.31 -15.55 -11.00
CA PHE A 110 -2.51 -14.11 -11.24
C PHE A 110 -3.27 -13.88 -12.54
N LYS A 111 -4.06 -12.80 -12.58
CA LYS A 111 -4.57 -12.25 -13.84
C LYS A 111 -3.41 -11.76 -14.69
N ASP A 112 -3.50 -11.90 -16.01
CA ASP A 112 -2.43 -11.55 -16.95
C ASP A 112 -1.94 -10.10 -16.77
N GLU A 113 -2.86 -9.15 -16.55
CA GLU A 113 -2.54 -7.73 -16.33
C GLU A 113 -1.85 -7.43 -14.98
N MET A 114 -1.83 -8.39 -14.06
CA MET A 114 -1.31 -8.28 -12.69
C MET A 114 -0.14 -9.23 -12.43
N ASP A 115 0.35 -9.96 -13.43
CA ASP A 115 1.50 -10.86 -13.28
C ASP A 115 2.77 -10.07 -12.87
N PRO A 116 3.41 -10.37 -11.73
CA PRO A 116 4.54 -9.58 -11.23
C PRO A 116 5.77 -9.70 -12.13
N LEU A 117 6.17 -8.56 -12.70
CA LEU A 117 7.21 -8.48 -13.73
C LEU A 117 8.60 -8.93 -13.27
N TYR A 118 8.97 -8.66 -12.01
CA TYR A 118 10.32 -8.88 -11.50
C TYR A 118 10.45 -10.05 -10.53
N THR A 119 9.36 -10.55 -9.94
CA THR A 119 9.34 -11.74 -9.07
C THR A 119 10.05 -12.94 -9.71
N ARG A 120 9.94 -13.11 -11.04
CA ARG A 120 10.63 -14.19 -11.77
C ARG A 120 12.15 -14.20 -11.61
N PHE A 121 12.78 -13.05 -11.33
CA PHE A 121 14.23 -12.94 -11.10
C PHE A 121 14.64 -13.41 -9.70
N LEU A 122 13.68 -13.61 -8.79
CA LEU A 122 13.91 -14.06 -7.41
C LEU A 122 13.71 -15.57 -7.22
N ARG A 123 13.42 -16.34 -8.29
CA ARG A 123 13.16 -17.79 -8.19
C ARG A 123 14.25 -18.57 -7.45
N GLN A 124 15.52 -18.20 -7.64
CA GLN A 124 16.62 -18.83 -6.91
C GLN A 124 16.62 -18.43 -5.43
N ALA A 125 16.34 -17.17 -5.11
CA ALA A 125 16.27 -16.69 -3.72
C ALA A 125 15.11 -17.34 -2.95
N PHE A 126 14.01 -17.67 -3.64
CA PHE A 126 12.86 -18.36 -3.04
C PHE A 126 13.13 -19.82 -2.68
N GLN A 127 14.25 -20.38 -3.14
CA GLN A 127 14.70 -21.74 -2.78
C GLN A 127 15.60 -21.73 -1.54
N ASP A 128 15.86 -20.56 -0.94
CA ASP A 128 16.56 -20.48 0.33
C ASP A 128 15.79 -21.27 1.40
N THR A 129 16.48 -22.20 2.07
CA THR A 129 15.86 -23.07 3.08
C THR A 129 15.47 -22.32 4.36
N GLU A 130 16.09 -21.18 4.63
CA GLU A 130 15.75 -20.32 5.78
C GLU A 130 14.52 -19.46 5.47
N PHE A 131 14.38 -19.02 4.20
CA PHE A 131 13.30 -18.14 3.75
C PHE A 131 12.61 -18.65 2.47
N PRO A 132 12.02 -19.86 2.48
CA PRO A 132 11.41 -20.42 1.30
C PRO A 132 10.12 -19.67 0.94
N VAL A 133 9.91 -19.41 -0.34
CA VAL A 133 8.69 -18.74 -0.83
C VAL A 133 8.02 -19.60 -1.90
N ASP A 134 6.82 -20.09 -1.58
CA ASP A 134 5.93 -20.71 -2.56
C ASP A 134 5.06 -19.64 -3.22
N VAL A 135 5.33 -19.35 -4.50
CA VAL A 135 4.62 -18.32 -5.27
C VAL A 135 3.12 -18.63 -5.41
N GLU A 136 2.70 -19.89 -5.31
CA GLU A 136 1.28 -20.25 -5.38
C GLU A 136 0.50 -19.76 -4.14
N GLN A 137 1.19 -19.41 -3.07
CA GLN A 137 0.61 -18.79 -1.88
C GLN A 137 0.67 -17.26 -1.89
N SER A 138 1.07 -16.64 -3.00
CA SER A 138 1.28 -15.20 -3.10
C SER A 138 0.07 -14.44 -3.67
N GLY A 139 -0.03 -13.17 -3.29
CA GLY A 139 -0.97 -12.20 -3.85
C GLY A 139 -0.25 -10.93 -4.31
N VAL A 140 -0.63 -10.39 -5.46
CA VAL A 140 -0.15 -9.11 -5.98
C VAL A 140 -1.09 -8.01 -5.49
N TYR A 141 -0.50 -6.93 -5.00
CA TYR A 141 -1.20 -5.75 -4.52
C TYR A 141 -0.66 -4.53 -5.26
N TYR A 142 -1.55 -3.84 -5.98
CA TYR A 142 -1.22 -2.69 -6.82
C TYR A 142 -2.03 -1.48 -6.38
N TYR A 143 -1.35 -0.51 -5.78
CA TYR A 143 -1.91 0.81 -5.50
C TYR A 143 -1.64 1.76 -6.66
N LEU A 144 -2.68 2.39 -7.19
CA LEU A 144 -2.61 3.42 -8.21
C LEU A 144 -3.23 4.72 -7.69
N HIS A 145 -2.49 5.82 -7.76
CA HIS A 145 -2.99 7.13 -7.38
C HIS A 145 -3.77 7.77 -8.54
N ASP A 146 -5.01 7.35 -8.74
CA ASP A 146 -5.83 7.68 -9.91
C ASP A 146 -7.09 8.50 -9.63
N LYS A 147 -7.46 8.73 -8.37
CA LYS A 147 -8.63 9.51 -7.96
C LYS A 147 -8.26 10.90 -7.44
N GLU A 148 -9.20 11.83 -7.55
CA GLU A 148 -9.16 13.10 -6.83
C GLU A 148 -9.27 12.84 -5.31
N PHE A 149 -8.71 13.76 -4.53
CA PHE A 149 -8.68 13.64 -3.08
C PHE A 149 -8.73 15.03 -2.42
N THR A 150 -9.01 15.08 -1.11
CA THR A 150 -8.97 16.33 -0.35
C THR A 150 -7.62 16.46 0.35
N GLN A 151 -6.85 17.48 0.01
CA GLN A 151 -5.60 17.83 0.67
C GLN A 151 -5.84 18.27 2.12
N SER A 152 -4.80 18.24 2.95
CA SER A 152 -4.87 18.64 4.36
C SER A 152 -5.31 20.10 4.57
N ASN A 153 -5.10 20.97 3.58
CA ASN A 153 -5.58 22.35 3.58
C ASN A 153 -7.04 22.52 3.08
N GLY A 154 -7.76 21.41 2.89
CA GLY A 154 -9.15 21.39 2.41
C GLY A 154 -9.30 21.60 0.89
N ARG A 155 -8.22 21.82 0.14
CA ARG A 155 -8.28 21.96 -1.32
C ARG A 155 -8.41 20.60 -1.98
N GLU A 156 -9.09 20.58 -3.12
CA GLU A 156 -9.08 19.42 -4.02
C GLU A 156 -7.65 19.17 -4.55
N GLY A 157 -7.28 17.90 -4.64
CA GLY A 157 -6.00 17.42 -5.12
C GLY A 157 -6.20 16.53 -6.33
N GLU A 158 -5.37 16.74 -7.35
CA GLU A 158 -5.40 15.99 -8.59
C GLU A 158 -4.52 14.72 -8.51
N PRO A 159 -4.95 13.61 -9.13
CA PRO A 159 -4.19 12.36 -9.13
C PRO A 159 -2.88 12.49 -9.90
N THR A 160 -1.81 11.93 -9.33
CA THR A 160 -0.48 11.91 -9.95
C THR A 160 -0.30 10.76 -10.93
N LYS A 161 -1.07 9.67 -10.82
CA LYS A 161 -0.83 8.36 -11.47
C LYS A 161 0.45 7.66 -11.00
N ALA A 162 0.96 8.04 -9.84
CA ALA A 162 1.95 7.26 -9.10
C ALA A 162 1.43 5.86 -8.79
N SER A 163 2.33 4.89 -8.64
CA SER A 163 1.97 3.50 -8.39
C SER A 163 2.93 2.80 -7.45
N TYR A 164 2.39 1.86 -6.68
CA TYR A 164 3.15 0.99 -5.80
C TYR A 164 2.62 -0.44 -5.91
N SER A 165 3.45 -1.33 -6.44
CA SER A 165 3.18 -2.75 -6.59
C SER A 165 4.07 -3.57 -5.68
N SER A 166 3.48 -4.57 -5.03
CA SER A 166 4.19 -5.54 -4.21
C SER A 166 3.53 -6.91 -4.33
N VAL A 167 4.32 -7.97 -4.13
CA VAL A 167 3.80 -9.33 -3.92
C VAL A 167 3.89 -9.65 -2.43
N VAL A 168 2.78 -10.10 -1.85
CA VAL A 168 2.69 -10.51 -0.46
C VAL A 168 2.55 -12.02 -0.36
N ASN A 169 3.26 -12.64 0.58
CA ASN A 169 3.13 -14.05 0.90
C ASN A 169 3.12 -14.24 2.42
N PRO A 170 1.95 -14.09 3.06
CA PRO A 170 1.83 -14.23 4.50
C PRO A 170 2.24 -15.61 5.03
N SER A 171 1.98 -16.68 4.28
CA SER A 171 2.34 -18.05 4.66
C SER A 171 3.85 -18.25 4.81
N ALA A 172 4.64 -17.61 3.95
CA ALA A 172 6.10 -17.60 4.04
C ALA A 172 6.66 -16.50 4.98
N GLY A 173 5.83 -15.56 5.44
CA GLY A 173 6.32 -14.35 6.09
C GLY A 173 7.14 -13.47 5.14
N ALA A 174 6.80 -13.45 3.85
CA ALA A 174 7.59 -12.77 2.82
C ALA A 174 6.83 -11.61 2.17
N PHE A 175 7.56 -10.52 1.92
CA PHE A 175 7.06 -9.36 1.17
C PHE A 175 8.05 -9.02 0.07
N ILE A 176 7.57 -8.81 -1.16
CA ILE A 176 8.42 -8.55 -2.33
C ILE A 176 8.01 -7.21 -2.93
N PHE A 177 8.92 -6.26 -2.95
CA PHE A 177 8.73 -5.01 -3.68
C PHE A 177 8.96 -5.23 -5.18
N GLU A 178 7.95 -4.86 -5.97
CA GLU A 178 7.98 -4.87 -7.44
C GLU A 178 8.27 -3.47 -7.98
N GLU A 179 7.22 -2.73 -8.34
CA GLU A 179 7.29 -1.42 -8.98
C GLU A 179 6.93 -0.33 -8.00
N ASN A 180 7.74 0.73 -7.94
CA ASN A 180 7.53 1.80 -6.97
C ASN A 180 7.81 3.15 -7.62
N MET A 181 6.76 3.84 -8.03
CA MET A 181 6.80 5.18 -8.61
C MET A 181 6.10 6.16 -7.68
N SER A 182 6.87 6.97 -6.94
CA SER A 182 6.29 7.86 -5.92
C SER A 182 5.57 9.07 -6.50
N PRO A 183 4.53 9.61 -5.81
CA PRO A 183 3.91 10.89 -6.19
C PRO A 183 4.91 12.04 -6.31
N LYS A 184 5.91 12.09 -5.42
CA LYS A 184 6.96 13.12 -5.44
C LYS A 184 7.79 13.07 -6.73
N TYR A 185 8.20 11.87 -7.13
CA TYR A 185 8.91 11.67 -8.39
C TYR A 185 8.05 12.11 -9.57
N VAL A 186 6.77 11.72 -9.61
CA VAL A 186 5.88 12.08 -10.71
C VAL A 186 5.65 13.59 -10.83
N VAL A 187 5.43 14.27 -9.71
CA VAL A 187 5.30 15.74 -9.71
C VAL A 187 6.60 16.43 -10.11
N GLN A 188 7.75 15.89 -9.69
CA GLN A 188 9.06 16.44 -10.04
C GLN A 188 9.38 16.27 -11.53
N GLU A 189 9.15 15.10 -12.09
CA GLU A 189 9.55 14.72 -13.44
C GLU A 189 8.51 15.12 -14.49
N TYR A 190 7.23 14.87 -14.21
CA TYR A 190 6.14 15.01 -15.18
C TYR A 190 5.21 16.19 -14.89
N ARG A 191 5.43 16.94 -13.79
CA ARG A 191 4.60 18.09 -13.38
C ARG A 191 3.11 17.77 -13.29
N ARG A 192 2.79 16.56 -12.82
CA ARG A 192 1.42 16.03 -12.83
C ARG A 192 0.88 15.80 -11.41
N GLY A 193 -0.31 16.36 -11.15
CA GLY A 193 -1.09 16.13 -9.94
C GLY A 193 -0.51 16.77 -8.68
N ASN A 194 -1.08 16.42 -7.52
CA ASN A 194 -0.65 16.89 -6.21
C ASN A 194 -0.13 15.71 -5.36
N VAL A 195 0.90 15.95 -4.55
CA VAL A 195 1.44 14.93 -3.65
C VAL A 195 0.46 14.74 -2.47
N PRO A 196 -0.16 13.56 -2.28
CA PRO A 196 -1.04 13.30 -1.14
C PRO A 196 -0.23 13.17 0.15
N ASP A 197 -0.87 13.27 1.32
CA ASP A 197 -0.16 13.06 2.59
C ASP A 197 0.34 11.60 2.70
N LEU A 198 -0.49 10.64 2.29
CA LEU A 198 -0.10 9.23 2.11
C LEU A 198 0.68 9.06 0.79
N ASN A 199 1.96 9.43 0.79
CA ASN A 199 2.85 9.38 -0.39
C ASN A 199 4.09 8.49 -0.22
N THR A 200 4.24 7.79 0.90
CA THR A 200 5.46 7.01 1.15
C THR A 200 5.26 5.54 0.78
N LEU A 201 6.34 4.92 0.30
CA LEU A 201 6.34 3.50 -0.03
C LEU A 201 6.05 2.63 1.20
N SER A 202 6.65 2.96 2.34
CA SER A 202 6.52 2.15 3.56
C SER A 202 5.09 2.13 4.10
N ASP A 203 4.38 3.26 4.03
CA ASP A 203 2.98 3.32 4.49
C ASP A 203 2.09 2.42 3.63
N LEU A 204 2.16 2.55 2.31
CA LEU A 204 1.35 1.71 1.42
C LEU A 204 1.77 0.24 1.48
N ALA A 205 3.05 -0.06 1.61
CA ALA A 205 3.53 -1.44 1.78
C ALA A 205 3.00 -2.07 3.07
N PHE A 206 2.96 -1.31 4.17
CA PHE A 206 2.33 -1.75 5.42
C PHE A 206 0.85 -2.08 5.22
N LEU A 207 0.08 -1.20 4.56
CA LEU A 207 -1.33 -1.47 4.26
C LEU A 207 -1.51 -2.70 3.35
N GLN A 208 -0.65 -2.89 2.34
CA GLN A 208 -0.67 -4.08 1.49
C GLN A 208 -0.40 -5.36 2.30
N TRP A 209 0.56 -5.32 3.22
CA TRP A 209 0.87 -6.43 4.10
C TRP A 209 -0.30 -6.78 5.03
N LEU A 210 -0.91 -5.77 5.67
CA LEU A 210 -2.09 -5.97 6.53
C LEU A 210 -3.24 -6.63 5.76
N GLU A 211 -3.53 -6.16 4.54
CA GLU A 211 -4.58 -6.74 3.69
C GLU A 211 -4.25 -8.17 3.26
N GLY A 212 -2.98 -8.45 2.93
CA GLY A 212 -2.50 -9.81 2.63
C GLY A 212 -2.70 -10.76 3.81
N CYS A 213 -2.24 -10.36 4.99
CA CYS A 213 -2.40 -11.13 6.22
C CYS A 213 -3.88 -11.36 6.55
N ARG A 214 -4.73 -10.33 6.40
CA ARG A 214 -6.18 -10.45 6.58
C ARG A 214 -6.80 -11.47 5.63
N HIS A 215 -6.39 -11.46 4.35
CA HIS A 215 -6.89 -12.41 3.36
C HIS A 215 -6.48 -13.86 3.68
N LYS A 216 -5.25 -14.08 4.17
CA LYS A 216 -4.73 -15.41 4.52
C LYS A 216 -4.97 -15.82 5.97
N ASN A 217 -5.65 -14.98 6.77
CA ASN A 217 -5.83 -15.16 8.21
C ASN A 217 -4.49 -15.42 8.94
N ALA A 218 -3.46 -14.64 8.60
CA ALA A 218 -2.12 -14.70 9.18
C ALA A 218 -1.87 -13.51 10.13
N ASP A 219 -0.92 -13.66 11.07
CA ASP A 219 -0.51 -12.57 11.95
C ASP A 219 0.43 -11.60 11.19
N PRO A 220 0.14 -10.29 11.11
CA PRO A 220 1.05 -9.32 10.53
C PRO A 220 2.45 -9.27 11.17
N LYS A 221 2.62 -9.79 12.39
CA LYS A 221 3.91 -9.89 13.08
C LYS A 221 4.82 -10.99 12.52
N ASP A 222 4.29 -11.90 11.69
CA ASP A 222 5.05 -13.01 11.12
C ASP A 222 5.86 -12.64 9.86
N LEU A 223 6.08 -11.35 9.61
CA LEU A 223 6.97 -10.89 8.54
C LEU A 223 8.43 -11.25 8.87
N LYS A 224 9.06 -12.07 8.03
CA LYS A 224 10.41 -12.61 8.20
C LYS A 224 11.41 -12.03 7.21
N VAL A 225 10.96 -11.83 5.96
CA VAL A 225 11.86 -11.44 4.87
C VAL A 225 11.21 -10.42 3.93
N ILE A 226 12.03 -9.48 3.48
CA ILE A 226 11.65 -8.50 2.45
C ILE A 226 12.60 -8.67 1.27
N PHE A 227 12.04 -8.96 0.10
CA PHE A 227 12.77 -8.97 -1.16
C PHE A 227 12.57 -7.64 -1.90
N ARG A 228 13.63 -7.18 -2.56
CA ARG A 228 13.57 -6.05 -3.49
C ARG A 228 13.93 -6.57 -4.88
N ALA A 229 12.92 -6.81 -5.72
CA ALA A 229 13.15 -7.47 -7.00
C ALA A 229 13.93 -6.59 -8.01
N ARG A 230 13.80 -5.26 -7.88
CA ARG A 230 14.50 -4.29 -8.73
C ARG A 230 14.87 -3.03 -7.97
N ILE A 231 16.10 -2.56 -8.15
CA ILE A 231 16.59 -1.28 -7.62
C ILE A 231 17.09 -0.43 -8.80
N THR A 232 16.36 0.63 -9.11
CA THR A 232 16.73 1.58 -10.17
C THR A 232 17.32 2.88 -9.63
N TYR A 233 17.06 3.19 -8.35
CA TYR A 233 17.62 4.39 -7.72
C TYR A 233 19.11 4.18 -7.44
N GLU A 234 19.94 4.87 -8.22
CA GLU A 234 21.39 4.69 -8.23
C GLU A 234 22.04 4.78 -6.84
N PRO A 235 21.72 5.76 -5.97
CA PRO A 235 22.31 5.81 -4.64
C PRO A 235 22.00 4.58 -3.79
N ALA A 236 20.77 4.05 -3.85
CA ALA A 236 20.42 2.81 -3.14
C ALA A 236 21.16 1.61 -3.73
N PHE A 237 21.25 1.54 -5.06
CA PHE A 237 22.00 0.48 -5.73
C PHE A 237 23.48 0.49 -5.30
N ARG A 238 24.14 1.66 -5.29
CA ARG A 238 25.53 1.80 -4.83
C ARG A 238 25.71 1.33 -3.38
N THR A 239 24.79 1.67 -2.46
CA THR A 239 24.83 1.15 -1.08
C THR A 239 24.78 -0.38 -1.04
N VAL A 240 23.95 -1.02 -1.86
CA VAL A 240 23.90 -2.49 -1.95
C VAL A 240 25.21 -3.07 -2.48
N ILE A 241 25.80 -2.44 -3.51
CA ILE A 241 27.11 -2.85 -4.03
C ILE A 241 28.18 -2.80 -2.93
N ASP A 242 28.22 -1.72 -2.16
CA ASP A 242 29.22 -1.54 -1.12
C ASP A 242 29.02 -2.54 0.03
N ALA A 243 27.77 -2.83 0.41
CA ALA A 243 27.45 -3.89 1.37
C ALA A 243 27.90 -5.29 0.90
N LEU A 244 27.69 -5.60 -0.38
CA LEU A 244 28.15 -6.86 -0.95
C LEU A 244 29.68 -6.96 -0.96
N LYS A 245 30.39 -5.88 -1.29
CA LYS A 245 31.86 -5.86 -1.22
C LYS A 245 32.37 -6.07 0.20
N GLU A 246 31.76 -5.39 1.18
CA GLU A 246 32.13 -5.55 2.59
C GLU A 246 31.89 -6.99 3.06
N GLY A 247 30.80 -7.62 2.63
CA GLY A 247 30.52 -9.04 2.87
C GLY A 247 31.43 -10.02 2.12
N GLY A 248 32.41 -9.53 1.34
CA GLY A 248 33.36 -10.35 0.59
C GLY A 248 32.80 -10.93 -0.72
N TYR A 249 31.62 -10.47 -1.17
CA TYR A 249 31.05 -10.90 -2.43
C TYR A 249 31.78 -10.25 -3.61
N LYS A 250 32.34 -11.10 -4.48
CA LYS A 250 33.13 -10.65 -5.64
C LYS A 250 32.29 -10.17 -6.82
N HIS A 251 31.01 -10.53 -6.86
CA HIS A 251 30.09 -10.19 -7.93
C HIS A 251 28.69 -10.00 -7.36
N VAL A 252 27.89 -9.16 -8.00
CA VAL A 252 26.46 -9.09 -7.75
C VAL A 252 25.77 -10.09 -8.69
N PRO A 253 25.05 -11.09 -8.16
CA PRO A 253 24.34 -12.06 -9.01
C PRO A 253 23.47 -11.34 -10.05
N GLY A 254 23.67 -11.67 -11.33
CA GLY A 254 22.92 -11.05 -12.45
C GLY A 254 23.44 -9.69 -12.93
N PHE A 255 24.51 -9.14 -12.34
CA PHE A 255 25.12 -7.89 -12.79
C PHE A 255 26.44 -8.16 -13.53
N THR A 256 26.42 -8.06 -14.85
CA THR A 256 27.65 -8.02 -15.66
C THR A 256 28.06 -6.57 -15.80
N VAL A 257 29.24 -6.20 -15.28
CA VAL A 257 29.82 -4.88 -15.53
C VAL A 257 30.08 -4.79 -17.04
N LYS A 258 29.27 -3.99 -17.75
CA LYS A 258 29.68 -3.53 -19.08
C LYS A 258 30.77 -2.50 -18.82
N ASN A 259 32.03 -2.90 -19.03
CA ASN A 259 33.15 -1.97 -19.05
C ASN A 259 32.83 -0.87 -20.08
N ALA A 260 32.79 0.38 -19.61
CA ALA A 260 32.78 1.57 -20.45
C ALA A 260 34.20 1.86 -20.95
#